data_AF-A0A142YLR1-F1
#
_entry.id   AF-A0A142YLR1-F1
#
_cell.length_a   1.000
_cell.length_b   1.000
_cell.length_c   1.000
_cell.angle_alpha   90.00
_cell.angle_beta   90.00
_cell.angle_gamma   90.00
#
_symmetry.space_group_name_H-M   'P 1'
#
loop_
_entity.id
_entity.type
_entity.pdbx_description
1 polymer ?
#
loop_
_entity_poly.entity_id
_entity_poly.type
_entity_poly.pdbx_seq_one_letter_code
_entity_poly.pdbx_strand_id
1 'polypeptide(L)'
;MESNFDDPDERLLTEYYGPPQERERKLLAYLADLVERLTEPGLRAMLTTLSGQKDRLLCMKFLAEKDIAGAPLDQLLDPFVPCGLELNIVSQDGSDYIVDVGAGWQTVGDGGRFVLRKDVEEFIVVEGPETWIA
;
A
#
# COMPACT_ATOMS: atom_id res chain seq x y z
N MET A 1 -2.29 25.66 18.27
CA MET A 1 -2.59 24.75 17.15
C MET A 1 -3.04 25.64 16.01
N GLU A 2 -2.07 26.06 15.20
CA GLU A 2 -2.40 26.75 13.94
C GLU A 2 -2.92 25.69 12.98
N SER A 3 -4.15 25.88 12.53
CA SER A 3 -4.79 24.93 11.64
C SER A 3 -4.30 25.19 10.21
N ASN A 4 -3.63 24.19 9.64
CA ASN A 4 -3.05 24.18 8.29
C ASN A 4 -4.11 24.13 7.17
N PHE A 5 -5.23 24.86 7.30
CA PHE A 5 -6.32 24.86 6.31
C PHE A 5 -5.97 25.59 4.99
N ASP A 6 -4.78 26.19 4.87
CA ASP A 6 -4.29 26.85 3.66
C ASP A 6 -3.35 25.97 2.81
N ASP A 7 -3.14 24.71 3.18
CA ASP A 7 -2.43 23.76 2.32
C ASP A 7 -3.33 23.34 1.14
N PRO A 8 -2.96 23.67 -0.12
CA PRO A 8 -3.75 23.31 -1.29
C PRO A 8 -3.92 21.79 -1.44
N ASP A 9 -2.98 21.00 -0.96
CA ASP A 9 -3.06 19.54 -1.00
C ASP A 9 -4.06 19.05 0.04
N GLU A 10 -4.07 19.60 1.26
CA GLU A 10 -5.05 19.25 2.30
C GLU A 10 -6.50 19.61 1.89
N ARG A 11 -6.67 20.70 1.14
CA ARG A 11 -7.97 21.06 0.57
C ARG A 11 -8.46 20.05 -0.46
N LEU A 12 -7.60 19.63 -1.39
CA LEU A 12 -7.92 18.60 -2.37
C LEU A 12 -8.21 17.26 -1.67
N LEU A 13 -7.37 16.87 -0.70
CA LEU A 13 -7.58 15.64 0.09
C LEU A 13 -8.91 15.68 0.85
N THR A 14 -9.27 16.82 1.42
CA THR A 14 -10.55 17.00 2.10
C THR A 14 -11.74 16.93 1.14
N GLU A 15 -11.63 17.52 -0.05
CA GLU A 15 -12.67 17.49 -1.09
C GLU A 15 -12.95 16.06 -1.59
N TYR A 16 -11.90 15.27 -1.83
CA TYR A 16 -12.04 13.91 -2.39
C TYR A 16 -12.27 12.83 -1.34
N TYR A 17 -11.62 12.92 -0.18
CA TYR A 17 -11.55 11.82 0.79
C TYR A 17 -12.22 12.11 2.13
N GLY A 18 -12.68 13.34 2.33
CA GLY A 18 -13.25 13.83 3.59
C GLY A 18 -12.19 14.44 4.52
N PRO A 19 -12.61 15.04 5.65
CA PRO A 19 -11.71 15.68 6.60
C PRO A 19 -10.70 14.69 7.20
N PRO A 20 -9.56 15.18 7.76
CA PRO A 20 -8.50 14.34 8.30
C PRO A 20 -8.97 13.19 9.20
N GLN A 21 -9.93 13.45 10.09
CA GLN A 21 -10.43 12.44 11.03
C GLN A 21 -11.19 11.31 10.32
N GLU A 22 -11.90 11.60 9.22
CA GLU A 22 -12.57 10.57 8.43
C GLU A 22 -11.57 9.73 7.64
N ARG A 23 -10.50 10.35 7.11
CA ARG A 23 -9.43 9.65 6.41
C ARG A 23 -8.66 8.73 7.36
N GLU A 24 -8.32 9.20 8.56
CA GLU A 24 -7.72 8.41 9.62
C GLU A 24 -8.59 7.20 10.00
N ARG A 25 -9.91 7.41 10.18
CA ARG A 25 -10.84 6.31 10.49
C ARG A 25 -10.91 5.27 9.36
N LYS A 26 -10.95 5.70 8.10
CA LYS A 26 -10.94 4.81 6.93
C LYS A 26 -9.63 4.03 6.85
N LEU A 27 -8.49 4.69 7.09
CA LEU A 27 -7.17 4.08 7.11
C LEU A 27 -7.07 3.01 8.21
N LEU A 28 -7.52 3.30 9.43
CA LEU A 28 -7.52 2.32 10.53
C LEU A 28 -8.39 1.10 10.21
N ALA A 29 -9.57 1.30 9.61
CA ALA A 29 -10.43 0.20 9.20
C ALA A 29 -9.80 -0.66 8.08
N TYR A 30 -9.15 -0.01 7.11
CA TYR A 30 -8.42 -0.67 6.04
C TYR A 30 -7.22 -1.47 6.57
N LEU A 31 -6.46 -0.91 7.50
CA LEU A 31 -5.36 -1.60 8.18
C LEU A 31 -5.85 -2.83 8.95
N ALA A 32 -6.98 -2.71 9.64
CA ALA A 32 -7.58 -3.84 10.35
C ALA A 32 -7.95 -4.98 9.39
N ASP A 33 -8.60 -4.68 8.26
CA ASP A 33 -8.95 -5.67 7.23
C ASP A 33 -7.70 -6.31 6.60
N LEU A 34 -6.67 -5.51 6.29
CA LEU A 34 -5.40 -6.03 5.80
C LEU A 34 -4.72 -6.96 6.80
N VAL A 35 -4.71 -6.59 8.08
CA VAL A 35 -4.10 -7.40 9.16
C VAL A 35 -4.90 -8.68 9.40
N GLU A 36 -6.22 -8.65 9.24
CA GLU A 36 -7.07 -9.85 9.31
C GLU A 36 -6.77 -10.82 8.15
N ARG A 37 -6.51 -10.30 6.95
CA ARG A 37 -6.15 -11.11 5.76
C ARG A 37 -4.71 -11.62 5.82
N LEU A 38 -3.79 -10.77 6.24
CA LEU A 38 -2.39 -11.07 6.50
C LEU A 38 -2.00 -10.47 7.83
N THR A 39 -1.77 -11.32 8.84
CA THR A 39 -1.18 -10.94 10.12
C THR A 39 -0.08 -9.89 9.93
N GLU A 40 0.06 -8.92 10.83
CA GLU A 40 1.08 -7.85 10.70
C GLU A 40 2.48 -8.35 10.28
N PRO A 41 3.05 -9.44 10.86
CA PRO A 41 4.33 -9.98 10.39
C PRO A 41 4.32 -10.40 8.91
N GLY A 42 3.23 -11.02 8.45
CA GLY A 42 3.04 -11.40 7.05
C GLY A 42 2.92 -10.19 6.12
N LEU A 43 2.22 -9.13 6.56
CA LEU A 43 2.16 -7.89 5.80
C LEU A 43 3.54 -7.22 5.70
N ARG A 44 4.32 -7.20 6.78
CA ARG A 44 5.70 -6.67 6.78
C ARG A 44 6.63 -7.50 5.88
N ALA A 45 6.52 -8.82 5.92
CA ALA A 45 7.27 -9.70 5.03
C ALA A 45 6.93 -9.41 3.55
N MET A 46 5.64 -9.25 3.23
CA MET A 46 5.18 -8.87 1.90
C MET A 46 5.74 -7.52 1.44
N LEU A 47 5.63 -6.48 2.28
CA LEU A 47 6.18 -5.15 1.98
C LEU A 47 7.70 -5.18 1.78
N THR A 48 8.40 -6.03 2.53
CA THR A 48 9.85 -6.25 2.39
C THR A 48 10.19 -6.89 1.05
N THR A 49 9.41 -7.89 0.62
CA THR A 49 9.57 -8.52 -0.70
C THR A 49 9.31 -7.52 -1.82
N LEU A 50 8.27 -6.70 -1.70
CA LEU A 50 7.90 -5.68 -2.68
C LEU A 50 8.96 -4.56 -2.78
N SER A 51 9.53 -4.11 -1.66
CA SER A 51 10.58 -3.08 -1.66
C SER A 51 11.89 -3.52 -2.34
N GLY A 52 12.12 -4.83 -2.42
CA GLY A 52 13.26 -5.43 -3.11
C GLY A 52 13.15 -5.50 -4.64
N GLN A 53 12.01 -5.12 -5.24
CA GLN A 53 11.80 -5.27 -6.68
C GLN A 53 12.60 -4.28 -7.53
N LYS A 54 13.05 -4.74 -8.70
CA LYS A 54 13.94 -3.97 -9.60
C LYS A 54 13.18 -3.02 -10.54
N ASP A 55 11.99 -3.41 -10.97
CA ASP A 55 11.10 -2.58 -11.80
C ASP A 55 10.26 -1.66 -10.91
N ARG A 56 10.94 -0.68 -10.31
CA ARG A 56 10.39 0.09 -9.19
C ARG A 56 9.32 1.09 -9.65
N LEU A 57 8.06 0.74 -9.36
CA LEU A 57 6.97 1.69 -9.25
C LEU A 57 7.32 2.78 -8.21
N LEU A 58 6.72 3.97 -8.30
CA LEU A 58 7.02 5.07 -7.37
C LEU A 58 6.78 4.69 -5.91
N CYS A 59 5.69 3.98 -5.63
CA CYS A 59 5.36 3.43 -4.31
C CYS A 59 6.42 2.44 -3.80
N MET A 60 7.01 1.64 -4.69
CA MET A 60 8.08 0.70 -4.35
C MET A 60 9.40 1.41 -4.06
N LYS A 61 9.70 2.52 -4.76
CA LYS A 61 10.86 3.36 -4.44
C LYS A 61 10.73 3.95 -3.05
N PHE A 62 9.54 4.44 -2.69
CA PHE A 62 9.28 4.93 -1.34
C PHE A 62 9.48 3.84 -0.29
N LEU A 63 8.88 2.66 -0.48
CA LEU A 63 9.03 1.54 0.46
C LEU A 63 10.49 1.13 0.66
N ALA A 64 11.30 1.17 -0.41
CA ALA A 64 12.72 0.83 -0.34
C ALA A 64 13.57 1.81 0.50
N GLU A 65 13.06 3.01 0.77
CA GLU A 65 13.71 4.03 1.60
C GLU A 65 13.25 3.99 3.07
N LYS A 66 12.30 3.11 3.42
CA LYS A 66 11.74 3.00 4.76
C LYS A 66 12.34 1.87 5.57
N ASP A 67 12.38 2.07 6.89
CA ASP A 67 12.58 0.99 7.85
C ASP A 67 11.28 0.19 8.01
N ILE A 68 11.09 -0.82 7.15
CA ILE A 68 9.89 -1.67 7.15
C ILE A 68 9.74 -2.46 8.47
N ALA A 69 10.81 -2.73 9.19
CA ALA A 69 10.76 -3.48 10.44
C ALA A 69 10.30 -2.59 11.62
N GLY A 70 10.80 -1.35 11.68
CA GLY A 70 10.55 -0.43 12.78
C GLY A 70 9.40 0.56 12.57
N ALA A 71 9.02 0.84 11.33
CA ALA A 71 8.00 1.86 11.04
C ALA A 71 6.58 1.37 11.36
N PRO A 72 5.69 2.26 11.84
CA PRO A 72 4.26 2.01 11.92
C PRO A 72 3.64 1.65 10.57
N LEU A 73 2.70 0.68 10.54
CA LEU A 73 2.09 0.20 9.29
C LEU A 73 1.31 1.29 8.55
N ASP A 74 0.63 2.18 9.27
CA ASP A 74 -0.06 3.35 8.71
C ASP A 74 0.90 4.26 7.95
N GLN A 75 2.14 4.45 8.44
CA GLN A 75 3.17 5.25 7.74
C GLN A 75 3.78 4.52 6.53
N LEU A 76 3.89 3.19 6.60
CA LEU A 76 4.34 2.38 5.47
C LEU A 76 3.30 2.34 4.35
N LEU A 77 2.02 2.39 4.72
CA LEU A 77 0.90 2.40 3.79
C LEU A 77 0.43 3.80 3.40
N ASP A 78 0.95 4.86 4.03
CA ASP A 78 0.62 6.24 3.69
C ASP A 78 0.75 6.56 2.18
N PRO A 79 1.79 6.14 1.43
CA PRO A 79 1.87 6.39 -0.02
C PRO A 79 0.73 5.77 -0.84
N PHE A 80 0.07 4.75 -0.28
CA PHE A 80 -1.03 4.04 -0.90
C PHE A 80 -2.35 4.83 -0.73
N VAL A 81 -2.40 5.81 0.19
CA VAL A 81 -3.62 6.50 0.60
C VAL A 81 -3.93 7.77 -0.23
N PRO A 82 -3.02 8.76 -0.44
CA PRO A 82 -3.29 9.97 -1.23
C PRO A 82 -3.46 9.71 -2.73
N CYS A 83 -2.78 8.68 -3.26
CA CYS A 83 -2.79 8.35 -4.68
C CYS A 83 -3.96 7.42 -5.07
N GLY A 84 -4.84 7.06 -4.13
CA GLY A 84 -5.85 6.05 -4.41
C GLY A 84 -5.24 4.70 -4.79
N LEU A 85 -4.02 4.42 -4.34
CA LEU A 85 -3.30 3.21 -4.72
C LEU A 85 -3.59 2.14 -3.68
N GLU A 86 -4.77 1.53 -3.72
CA GLU A 86 -5.09 0.44 -2.79
C GLU A 86 -4.07 -0.71 -2.94
N LEU A 87 -3.64 -1.27 -1.81
CA LEU A 87 -2.92 -2.54 -1.75
C LEU A 87 -3.96 -3.64 -1.61
N ASN A 88 -4.42 -4.19 -2.73
CA ASN A 88 -5.38 -5.28 -2.70
C ASN A 88 -4.65 -6.63 -2.70
N ILE A 89 -5.00 -7.48 -1.74
CA ILE A 89 -4.36 -8.78 -1.54
C ILE A 89 -5.43 -9.87 -1.58
N VAL A 90 -5.29 -10.80 -2.53
CA VAL A 90 -6.22 -11.90 -2.77
C VAL A 90 -5.46 -13.22 -2.75
N SER A 91 -5.89 -14.19 -1.92
CA SER A 91 -5.34 -15.54 -1.97
C SER A 91 -5.91 -16.31 -3.17
N GLN A 92 -5.05 -16.89 -3.99
CA GLN A 92 -5.44 -17.64 -5.19
C GLN A 92 -5.44 -19.15 -4.93
N ASP A 93 -4.35 -19.69 -4.38
CA ASP A 93 -4.17 -21.13 -4.14
C ASP A 93 -3.23 -21.36 -2.95
N GLY A 94 -3.77 -21.53 -1.73
CA GLY A 94 -3.08 -22.03 -0.51
C GLY A 94 -1.87 -21.24 0.01
N SER A 95 -0.84 -21.07 -0.83
CA SER A 95 0.39 -20.31 -0.62
C SER A 95 0.51 -19.07 -1.51
N ASP A 96 -0.28 -18.95 -2.58
CA ASP A 96 -0.11 -17.89 -3.58
C ASP A 96 -1.09 -16.73 -3.37
N TYR A 97 -0.58 -15.51 -3.53
CA TYR A 97 -1.26 -14.25 -3.29
C TYR A 97 -1.10 -13.35 -4.51
N ILE A 98 -2.22 -12.91 -5.06
CA ILE A 98 -2.26 -11.81 -6.02
C ILE A 98 -2.21 -10.52 -5.20
N VAL A 99 -1.22 -9.69 -5.48
CA VAL A 99 -1.02 -8.40 -4.85
C VAL A 99 -1.09 -7.33 -5.91
N ASP A 100 -2.21 -6.62 -5.89
CA ASP A 100 -2.41 -5.44 -6.72
C ASP A 100 -1.92 -4.23 -5.93
N VAL A 101 -0.87 -3.60 -6.43
CA VAL A 101 -0.42 -2.31 -5.97
C VAL A 101 -0.97 -1.27 -6.91
N GLY A 102 -2.02 -0.59 -6.46
CA GLY A 102 -2.69 0.43 -7.23
C GLY A 102 -4.06 0.02 -7.76
N ALA A 103 -4.83 1.07 -8.08
CA ALA A 103 -6.24 1.12 -8.48
C ALA A 103 -7.21 1.46 -7.33
N GLY A 104 -7.62 2.72 -7.33
CA GLY A 104 -8.57 3.32 -6.40
C GLY A 104 -8.74 4.82 -6.71
N TRP A 105 -9.16 5.13 -7.94
CA TRP A 105 -9.56 6.48 -8.39
C TRP A 105 -8.51 7.60 -8.24
N GLN A 106 -7.70 7.78 -9.28
CA GLN A 106 -7.35 9.04 -9.98
C GLN A 106 -6.21 8.75 -10.96
N THR A 107 -6.14 9.51 -12.06
CA THR A 107 -5.20 9.31 -13.18
C THR A 107 -3.76 9.72 -12.89
N VAL A 108 -3.25 9.39 -11.70
CA VAL A 108 -1.97 9.87 -11.21
C VAL A 108 -1.20 8.75 -10.55
N GLY A 109 -0.36 8.06 -11.33
CA GLY A 109 0.65 7.15 -10.78
C GLY A 109 0.93 5.95 -11.69
N ASP A 110 1.85 5.12 -11.23
CA ASP A 110 2.12 3.79 -11.77
C ASP A 110 1.61 2.72 -10.79
N GLY A 111 0.90 1.73 -11.32
CA GLY A 111 0.41 0.57 -10.58
C GLY A 111 0.99 -0.71 -11.16
N GLY A 112 0.85 -1.80 -10.41
CA GLY A 112 1.26 -3.11 -10.89
C GLY A 112 0.70 -4.26 -10.08
N ARG A 113 0.52 -5.39 -10.75
CA ARG A 113 0.08 -6.66 -10.16
C ARG A 113 1.26 -7.60 -10.01
N PHE A 114 1.42 -8.15 -8.82
CA PHE A 114 2.41 -9.18 -8.51
C PHE A 114 1.70 -10.47 -8.12
N VAL A 115 2.32 -11.61 -8.41
CA VAL A 115 1.98 -12.86 -7.73
C VAL A 115 3.10 -13.18 -6.76
N LEU A 116 2.75 -13.27 -5.49
CA LEU A 116 3.66 -13.63 -4.40
C LEU A 116 3.33 -15.01 -3.88
N ARG A 117 4.36 -15.80 -3.62
CA ARG A 117 4.22 -17.08 -2.90
C ARG A 117 4.72 -16.91 -1.48
N LYS A 118 3.91 -17.31 -0.51
CA LYS A 118 4.29 -17.40 0.90
C LYS A 118 5.05 -18.70 1.15
N ASP A 119 6.25 -18.59 1.72
CA ASP A 119 7.07 -19.70 2.18
C ASP A 119 7.40 -19.53 3.67
N VAL A 120 6.71 -20.30 4.52
CA VAL A 120 6.76 -20.26 6.00
C VAL A 120 6.53 -18.85 6.59
N GLU A 121 7.55 -17.99 6.57
CA GLU A 121 7.56 -16.61 7.09
C GLU A 121 7.91 -15.55 6.03
N GLU A 122 8.28 -15.97 4.82
CA GLU A 122 8.73 -15.07 3.75
C GLU A 122 7.76 -15.04 2.57
N PHE A 123 7.89 -14.01 1.75
CA PHE A 123 7.24 -13.93 0.44
C PHE A 123 8.30 -13.89 -0.65
N ILE A 124 8.04 -14.59 -1.75
CA ILE A 124 8.83 -14.49 -2.96
C ILE A 124 7.95 -14.02 -4.11
N VAL A 125 8.50 -13.17 -4.99
CA VAL A 125 7.82 -12.83 -6.25
C VAL A 125 7.96 -14.03 -7.18
N VAL A 126 6.83 -14.62 -7.57
CA VAL A 126 6.78 -15.68 -8.58
C VAL A 126 6.38 -15.15 -9.95
N GLU A 127 5.64 -14.04 -9.99
CA GLU A 127 5.30 -13.33 -11.20
C GLU A 127 5.47 -11.82 -10.98
N GLY A 128 6.31 -11.21 -11.84
CA GLY A 128 6.70 -9.80 -11.78
C GLY A 128 5.68 -8.89 -12.47
N PRO A 129 5.81 -7.56 -12.27
CA PRO A 129 4.65 -6.70 -12.33
C PRO A 129 4.07 -6.58 -13.73
N GLU A 130 2.80 -6.94 -13.88
CA GLU A 130 1.96 -6.41 -14.96
C GLU A 130 1.68 -4.94 -14.62
N THR A 131 2.40 -4.01 -15.25
CA THR A 131 2.31 -2.58 -14.91
C THR A 131 1.21 -1.86 -15.67
N TRP A 132 0.64 -0.83 -15.05
CA TRP A 132 -0.28 0.12 -15.70
C TRP A 132 -0.02 1.54 -15.23
N ILE A 133 -0.43 2.50 -16.06
CA ILE A 133 -0.53 3.91 -15.66
C ILE A 133 -1.95 4.10 -15.14
N ALA A 134 -2.07 4.52 -13.88
CA ALA A 134 -3.35 4.84 -13.27
C ALA A 134 -3.86 6.18 -13.80
#